data_AF-A0A9P4PPS8-F1
#
_entry.id   AF-A0A9P4PPS8-F1
#
_cell.length_a   1.000
_cell.length_b   1.000
_cell.length_c   1.000
_cell.angle_alpha   90.00
_cell.angle_beta   90.00
_cell.angle_gamma   90.00
#
_symmetry.space_group_name_H-M   'P 1'
#
loop_
_entity.id
_entity.type
_entity.pdbx_description
1 polymer ?
#
loop_
_entity_poly.entity_id
_entity_poly.type
_entity_poly.pdbx_seq_one_letter_code
_entity_poly.pdbx_strand_id
1 'polypeptide(L)'
;MPPRCLALSGTLAKPPTFARSPHSLARTFTSTASVLAANPLKRRKGGDLGSHLPKYVIPQNIEIPEYPYGPSRLFKQQDKGLYGGKSIHFGNNVSKKTETTTRRYWKPNVLDKALYSVGLKKKIKLRVTSSVIKTIDREGGLDEYLLKQSDSRIKELGPLGWALRWTLLQRPSIIRRMRAEAAALGVPQDEIDAQWPEPASENMTPEEFEAFDEAALDALEYLTEGRAAKEELKAMKELKKTKMQLVIEARRFYKKVTNAGKQYVNREFVDTVEQGVKLAMLRHDQRSEDAKRKFEHFKARLEEKHGKTFENDKELRHAIEKYRKDMRREVEENHAGDYRAYRNTMNPAGAAKFEMAVAEAGSEALLKASRKATAIKEIADSERALESEDTSPEERLRIESALEKAQQVIDAENRAVYVEQSLARWEQDNQENWPLGYVSKEEGLGEAYEETVQVGDAQGWAALAQKESMGEQPRI
;
A
#
# COMPACT_ATOMS: atom_id res chain seq x y z
N MET A 1 -23.53 74.29 -8.27
CA MET A 1 -24.89 73.72 -8.07
C MET A 1 -25.07 72.54 -9.02
N PRO A 2 -25.79 71.45 -8.67
CA PRO A 2 -26.72 71.30 -7.56
C PRO A 2 -26.41 69.98 -6.75
N PRO A 3 -27.32 69.37 -5.96
CA PRO A 3 -27.17 69.37 -4.50
C PRO A 3 -27.56 68.03 -3.80
N ARG A 4 -27.59 68.05 -2.46
CA ARG A 4 -28.45 67.24 -1.56
C ARG A 4 -28.19 65.72 -1.47
N CYS A 5 -27.93 65.27 -0.24
CA CYS A 5 -28.81 64.39 0.54
C CYS A 5 -28.16 64.17 1.92
N LEU A 6 -28.67 64.84 2.95
CA LEU A 6 -29.64 64.30 3.93
C LEU A 6 -28.97 63.42 5.00
N ALA A 7 -28.98 63.95 6.22
CA ALA A 7 -28.71 63.22 7.44
C ALA A 7 -29.71 62.07 7.61
N LEU A 8 -29.21 60.90 7.97
CA LEU A 8 -29.97 59.87 8.67
C LEU A 8 -29.18 59.48 9.92
N SER A 9 -29.65 59.99 11.05
CA SER A 9 -29.36 59.49 12.39
C SER A 9 -29.92 58.07 12.51
N GLY A 10 -29.09 57.08 12.22
CA GLY A 10 -29.36 55.67 12.49
C GLY A 10 -28.48 55.20 13.65
N THR A 11 -29.10 54.80 14.75
CA THR A 11 -28.48 54.20 15.92
C THR A 11 -27.70 52.94 15.52
N LEU A 12 -26.37 52.97 15.65
CA LEU A 12 -25.54 51.78 15.55
C LEU A 12 -25.78 50.92 16.80
N ALA A 13 -26.49 49.81 16.65
CA ALA A 13 -26.56 48.77 17.66
C ALA A 13 -25.13 48.25 17.94
N LYS A 14 -24.68 48.36 19.20
CA LYS A 14 -23.42 47.74 19.66
C LYS A 14 -23.53 46.22 19.46
N PRO A 15 -22.59 45.56 18.77
CA PRO A 15 -22.52 44.10 18.79
C PRO A 15 -22.17 43.62 20.20
N PRO A 16 -22.66 42.43 20.62
CA PRO A 16 -22.37 41.90 21.94
C PRO A 16 -20.87 41.60 22.06
N THR A 17 -20.27 42.10 23.13
CA THR A 17 -18.90 41.82 23.53
C THR A 17 -18.77 40.35 23.92
N PHE A 18 -18.37 39.50 22.98
CA PHE A 18 -17.80 38.20 23.31
C PHE A 18 -16.41 38.44 23.91
N ALA A 19 -16.28 38.26 25.22
CA ALA A 19 -14.99 38.17 25.88
C ALA A 19 -14.26 36.91 25.38
N ARG A 20 -13.51 37.02 24.30
CA ARG A 20 -12.47 36.03 23.98
C ARG A 20 -11.35 36.22 24.99
N SER A 21 -11.08 35.19 25.80
CA SER A 21 -9.87 35.15 26.62
C SER A 21 -8.66 35.38 25.70
N PRO A 22 -7.72 36.26 26.05
CA PRO A 22 -6.49 36.37 25.29
C PRO A 22 -5.73 35.05 25.46
N HIS A 23 -5.71 34.21 24.43
CA HIS A 23 -4.71 33.15 24.35
C HIS A 23 -3.36 33.85 24.37
N SER A 24 -2.60 33.63 25.44
CA SER A 24 -1.24 34.10 25.55
C SER A 24 -0.47 33.57 24.34
N LEU A 25 -0.06 34.48 23.45
CA LEU A 25 0.94 34.21 22.43
C LEU A 25 2.33 34.17 23.10
N ALA A 26 2.47 33.33 24.12
CA ALA A 26 3.77 32.79 24.46
C ALA A 26 4.08 31.78 23.35
N ARG A 27 4.74 32.25 22.27
CA ARG A 27 5.65 31.36 21.54
C ARG A 27 6.70 30.94 22.55
N THR A 28 6.42 29.86 23.26
CA THR A 28 7.46 29.09 23.93
C THR A 28 8.37 28.63 22.80
N PHE A 29 9.54 29.27 22.69
CA PHE A 29 10.70 28.58 22.15
C PHE A 29 10.87 27.38 23.06
N THR A 30 10.30 26.25 22.65
CA THR A 30 10.56 24.97 23.27
C THR A 30 12.01 24.63 22.96
N SER A 31 12.91 25.16 23.79
CA SER A 31 14.17 24.48 24.09
C SER A 31 13.82 23.20 24.85
N THR A 32 13.13 22.28 24.19
CA THR A 32 13.18 20.88 24.62
C THR A 32 14.58 20.45 24.30
N ALA A 33 15.36 20.35 25.35
CA ALA A 33 16.71 19.83 25.34
C ALA A 33 16.72 18.53 24.54
N SER A 34 17.42 18.53 23.41
CA SER A 34 17.84 17.30 22.74
C SER A 34 18.98 16.72 23.57
N VAL A 35 18.67 15.85 24.54
CA VAL A 35 19.71 15.20 25.38
C VAL A 35 19.65 13.67 25.29
N LEU A 36 18.92 13.13 24.31
CA LEU A 36 19.14 11.75 23.88
C LEU A 36 19.15 11.74 22.35
N ALA A 37 20.34 11.60 21.76
CA ALA A 37 20.50 11.43 20.32
C ALA A 37 19.85 10.12 19.88
N ALA A 38 18.56 10.19 19.56
CA ALA A 38 17.82 9.11 18.95
C ALA A 38 18.54 8.69 17.64
N ASN A 39 18.78 7.37 17.47
CA ASN A 39 19.23 6.72 16.22
C ASN A 39 18.70 7.51 15.01
N PRO A 40 19.51 7.84 13.99
CA PRO A 40 19.06 8.64 12.84
C PRO A 40 17.85 8.04 12.10
N LEU A 41 17.52 6.77 12.37
CA LEU A 41 16.35 6.05 11.91
C LEU A 41 15.18 6.02 12.92
N LYS A 42 15.34 6.47 14.17
CA LYS A 42 14.29 6.50 15.18
C LYS A 42 13.26 7.59 14.85
N ARG A 43 12.01 7.15 14.71
CA ARG A 43 10.88 7.97 14.24
C ARG A 43 10.51 9.04 15.27
N ARG A 44 10.13 10.24 14.81
CA ARG A 44 9.57 11.31 15.67
C ARG A 44 8.02 11.29 15.77
N LYS A 45 7.31 10.79 14.76
CA LYS A 45 5.86 10.44 14.79
C LYS A 45 5.45 9.73 13.49
N GLY A 46 4.43 8.87 13.57
CA GLY A 46 4.03 7.88 12.55
C GLY A 46 4.14 8.31 11.08
N GLY A 47 4.96 7.58 10.32
CA GLY A 47 5.20 7.76 8.90
C GLY A 47 6.38 6.87 8.47
N ASP A 48 6.36 6.31 7.25
CA ASP A 48 7.45 5.45 6.80
C ASP A 48 8.78 6.23 6.72
N LEU A 49 9.85 5.68 7.29
CA LEU A 49 11.20 6.14 7.01
C LEU A 49 11.39 5.91 5.51
N GLY A 50 11.48 6.95 4.69
CA GLY A 50 11.39 6.78 3.24
C GLY A 50 12.29 5.65 2.71
N SER A 51 11.92 5.03 1.59
CA SER A 51 12.57 3.86 0.97
C SER A 51 14.06 4.01 0.62
N HIS A 52 14.62 5.20 0.86
CA HIS A 52 16.02 5.57 0.67
C HIS A 52 16.92 5.27 1.88
N LEU A 53 16.36 4.85 3.02
CA LEU A 53 17.13 4.54 4.24
C LEU A 53 17.39 3.03 4.38
N PRO A 54 18.57 2.61 4.89
CA PRO A 54 18.94 1.20 5.03
C PRO A 54 18.36 0.56 6.31
N LYS A 55 17.03 0.41 6.36
CA LYS A 55 16.28 -0.08 7.53
C LYS A 55 16.68 -1.49 8.00
N TYR A 56 17.11 -2.34 7.07
CA TYR A 56 17.44 -3.75 7.32
C TYR A 56 18.91 -3.97 7.70
N VAL A 57 19.69 -2.89 7.75
CA VAL A 57 21.13 -2.95 8.05
C VAL A 57 21.41 -2.41 9.45
N ILE A 58 20.80 -1.28 9.81
CA ILE A 58 20.96 -0.67 11.13
C ILE A 58 19.80 -1.14 12.03
N PRO A 59 20.07 -1.81 13.15
CA PRO A 59 19.04 -2.25 14.08
C PRO A 59 18.37 -1.04 14.77
N GLN A 60 17.05 -1.09 14.94
CA GLN A 60 16.27 0.04 15.43
C GLN A 60 16.36 0.25 16.95
N ASN A 61 16.58 -0.84 17.69
CA ASN A 61 16.49 -0.89 19.16
C ASN A 61 17.84 -0.79 19.86
N ILE A 62 18.94 -0.52 19.14
CA ILE A 62 20.28 -0.45 19.74
C ILE A 62 20.70 1.01 19.95
N GLU A 63 21.33 1.26 21.09
CA GLU A 63 21.95 2.52 21.44
C GLU A 63 23.26 2.69 20.65
N ILE A 64 23.23 3.62 19.69
CA ILE A 64 24.40 3.99 18.88
C ILE A 64 25.06 5.17 19.58
N PRO A 65 26.40 5.19 19.74
CA PRO A 65 27.12 6.33 20.29
C PRO A 65 26.75 7.65 19.60
N GLU A 66 26.74 8.73 20.37
CA GLU A 66 26.42 10.04 19.82
C GLU A 66 27.46 10.45 18.77
N TYR A 67 26.99 10.96 17.64
CA TYR A 67 27.89 11.46 16.61
C TYR A 67 28.56 12.75 17.10
N PRO A 68 29.91 12.86 17.09
CA PRO A 68 30.64 13.97 17.74
C PRO A 68 30.20 15.37 17.31
N TYR A 69 29.80 15.53 16.05
CA TYR A 69 29.40 16.84 15.49
C TYR A 69 27.87 17.08 15.52
N GLY A 70 27.10 16.12 16.03
CA GLY A 70 25.65 16.17 16.08
C GLY A 70 24.95 16.19 14.70
N PRO A 71 23.61 16.19 14.67
CA PRO A 71 22.85 16.27 13.43
C PRO A 71 22.91 17.68 12.80
N SER A 72 22.71 17.76 11.50
CA SER A 72 22.75 19.03 10.80
C SER A 72 21.60 19.97 11.15
N ARG A 73 21.92 21.24 11.41
CA ARG A 73 20.92 22.27 11.78
C ARG A 73 20.17 22.81 10.58
N LEU A 74 20.88 23.01 9.45
CA LEU A 74 20.36 23.71 8.27
C LEU A 74 19.81 22.74 7.22
N PHE A 75 20.66 21.87 6.68
CA PHE A 75 20.33 21.02 5.54
C PHE A 75 20.02 19.58 5.97
N LYS A 76 18.90 19.39 6.69
CA LYS A 76 18.45 18.10 7.28
C LYS A 76 18.36 16.92 6.30
N GLN A 77 18.32 17.19 5.00
CA GLN A 77 18.37 16.15 3.97
C GLN A 77 19.69 15.37 4.03
N GLN A 78 20.80 16.03 4.40
CA GLN A 78 22.13 15.43 4.43
C GLN A 78 22.29 14.37 5.53
N ASP A 79 21.54 14.48 6.63
CA ASP A 79 21.61 13.52 7.74
C ASP A 79 21.11 12.12 7.35
N LYS A 80 20.42 11.99 6.20
CA LYS A 80 19.80 10.75 5.72
C LYS A 80 20.59 10.06 4.59
N GLY A 81 21.83 10.46 4.36
CA GLY A 81 22.65 9.92 3.28
C GLY A 81 24.13 10.26 3.46
N LEU A 82 24.96 9.87 2.49
CA LEU A 82 26.38 10.19 2.46
C LEU A 82 26.62 11.41 1.56
N TYR A 83 26.70 12.58 2.18
CA TYR A 83 26.82 13.86 1.47
C TYR A 83 28.26 14.37 1.36
N GLY A 84 29.18 13.86 2.19
CA GLY A 84 30.58 14.26 2.17
C GLY A 84 30.75 15.72 2.57
N GLY A 85 30.02 16.16 3.60
CA GLY A 85 30.02 17.57 4.05
C GLY A 85 29.37 18.57 3.08
N LYS A 86 28.89 18.16 1.91
CA LYS A 86 28.29 19.07 0.92
C LYS A 86 26.87 19.47 1.29
N SER A 87 26.67 20.76 1.53
CA SER A 87 25.38 21.37 1.82
C SER A 87 24.84 22.20 0.65
N ILE A 88 23.59 22.66 0.77
CA ILE A 88 23.00 23.61 -0.18
C ILE A 88 23.65 24.99 -0.01
N HIS A 89 24.09 25.58 -1.12
CA HIS A 89 24.65 26.93 -1.13
C HIS A 89 23.61 27.91 -1.64
N PHE A 90 23.59 29.13 -1.08
CA PHE A 90 22.72 30.22 -1.51
C PHE A 90 23.55 31.38 -2.04
N GLY A 91 23.05 32.04 -3.08
CA GLY A 91 23.72 33.22 -3.64
C GLY A 91 22.83 33.93 -4.63
N ASN A 92 23.44 34.72 -5.52
CA ASN A 92 22.73 35.55 -6.47
C ASN A 92 23.07 35.16 -7.92
N ASN A 93 22.10 35.27 -8.81
CA ASN A 93 22.31 35.38 -10.24
C ASN A 93 22.51 36.87 -10.55
N VAL A 94 23.57 37.23 -11.27
CA VAL A 94 23.91 38.63 -11.58
C VAL A 94 23.69 38.85 -13.08
N SER A 95 22.85 39.81 -13.46
CA SER A 95 22.60 40.10 -14.87
C SER A 95 23.81 40.81 -15.49
N LYS A 96 24.18 40.42 -16.72
CA LYS A 96 25.40 40.93 -17.39
C LYS A 96 25.37 42.43 -17.71
N LYS A 97 24.18 43.00 -17.96
CA LYS A 97 24.02 44.39 -18.42
C LYS A 97 23.62 45.36 -17.30
N THR A 98 22.84 44.90 -16.34
CA THR A 98 22.19 45.77 -15.35
C THR A 98 22.64 45.44 -13.93
N GLU A 99 23.51 44.44 -13.77
CA GLU A 99 24.03 43.93 -12.49
C GLU A 99 22.94 43.59 -11.47
N THR A 100 21.73 43.35 -11.96
CA THR A 100 20.56 43.08 -11.14
C THR A 100 20.75 41.71 -10.50
N THR A 101 20.68 41.67 -9.18
CA THR A 101 20.90 40.45 -8.41
C THR A 101 19.58 39.74 -8.12
N THR A 102 19.49 38.45 -8.46
CA THR A 102 18.32 37.60 -8.18
C THR A 102 18.73 36.40 -7.32
N ARG A 103 18.00 36.07 -6.25
CA ARG A 103 18.34 34.94 -5.38
C ARG A 103 18.32 33.60 -6.13
N ARG A 104 19.34 32.78 -5.92
CA ARG A 104 19.44 31.39 -6.41
C ARG A 104 20.04 30.48 -5.34
N TYR A 105 19.95 29.19 -5.58
CA TYR A 105 20.61 28.17 -4.75
C TYR A 105 21.30 27.13 -5.63
N TRP A 106 22.31 26.47 -5.09
CA TRP A 106 23.02 25.36 -5.72
C TRP A 106 22.88 24.12 -4.84
N LYS A 107 22.25 23.08 -5.41
CA LYS A 107 22.11 21.78 -4.75
C LYS A 107 23.29 20.89 -5.11
N PRO A 108 23.79 20.07 -4.17
CA PRO A 108 24.72 19.01 -4.53
C PRO A 108 24.03 17.98 -5.45
N ASN A 109 24.80 17.36 -6.35
CA ASN A 109 24.30 16.30 -7.21
C ASN A 109 24.17 14.99 -6.40
N VAL A 110 22.96 14.74 -5.88
CA VAL A 110 22.59 13.59 -5.05
C VAL A 110 21.96 12.51 -5.92
N LEU A 111 22.45 11.28 -5.77
CA LEU A 111 22.00 10.10 -6.49
C LEU A 111 21.55 9.03 -5.49
N ASP A 112 20.53 8.26 -5.83
CA ASP A 112 20.13 7.10 -5.04
C ASP A 112 20.81 5.85 -5.63
N LYS A 113 21.73 5.23 -4.88
CA LYS A 113 22.55 4.10 -5.34
C LYS A 113 22.60 2.99 -4.30
N ALA A 114 22.71 1.75 -4.78
CA ALA A 114 22.94 0.57 -3.95
C ALA A 114 24.43 0.24 -3.99
N LEU A 115 25.10 0.34 -2.84
CA LEU A 115 26.54 0.08 -2.69
C LEU A 115 26.73 -1.22 -1.91
N TYR A 116 27.68 -2.05 -2.34
CA TYR A 116 27.98 -3.31 -1.67
C TYR A 116 28.91 -3.08 -0.48
N SER A 117 28.57 -3.64 0.68
CA SER A 117 29.44 -3.72 1.85
C SER A 117 29.93 -5.16 1.99
N VAL A 118 31.25 -5.32 2.06
CA VAL A 118 31.93 -6.61 2.17
C VAL A 118 31.77 -7.15 3.58
N GLY A 119 32.01 -6.32 4.61
CA GLY A 119 31.88 -6.70 6.01
C GLY A 119 30.45 -7.08 6.41
N LEU A 120 29.45 -6.47 5.79
CA LEU A 120 28.04 -6.79 6.02
C LEU A 120 27.47 -7.82 5.05
N LYS A 121 28.22 -8.21 4.01
CA LYS A 121 27.82 -9.10 2.91
C LYS A 121 26.47 -8.71 2.27
N LYS A 122 26.17 -7.41 2.19
CA LYS A 122 24.85 -6.87 1.80
C LYS A 122 24.99 -5.63 0.91
N LYS A 123 24.03 -5.44 -0.01
CA LYS A 123 23.88 -4.18 -0.78
C LYS A 123 23.04 -3.19 0.02
N ILE A 124 23.62 -2.01 0.28
CA ILE A 124 23.01 -0.93 1.06
C ILE A 124 22.54 0.17 0.11
N LYS A 125 21.23 0.43 0.09
CA LYS A 125 20.66 1.53 -0.70
C LYS A 125 20.79 2.84 0.08
N LEU A 126 21.50 3.81 -0.49
CA LEU A 126 21.81 5.10 0.14
C LEU A 126 21.57 6.26 -0.84
N ARG A 127 21.30 7.44 -0.29
CA ARG A 127 21.44 8.71 -1.01
C ARG A 127 22.88 9.15 -0.90
N VAL A 128 23.57 9.30 -2.02
CA VAL A 128 25.00 9.58 -2.06
C VAL A 128 25.27 10.70 -3.05
N THR A 129 26.14 11.65 -2.70
CA THR A 129 26.55 12.65 -3.70
C THR A 129 27.51 12.04 -4.72
N SER A 130 27.46 12.49 -5.96
CA SER A 130 28.39 12.03 -7.02
C SER A 130 29.88 12.15 -6.63
N SER A 131 30.22 13.14 -5.81
CA SER A 131 31.57 13.32 -5.27
C SER A 131 31.97 12.21 -4.32
N VAL A 132 31.05 11.78 -3.44
CA VAL A 132 31.29 10.70 -2.49
C VAL A 132 31.39 9.36 -3.19
N ILE A 133 30.60 9.11 -4.24
CA ILE A 133 30.73 7.89 -5.06
C ILE A 133 32.16 7.77 -5.61
N LYS A 134 32.69 8.86 -6.20
CA LYS A 134 34.08 8.88 -6.68
C LYS A 134 35.09 8.60 -5.57
N THR A 135 34.86 9.11 -4.37
CA THR A 135 35.72 8.85 -3.21
C THR A 135 35.66 7.39 -2.77
N ILE A 136 34.46 6.79 -2.75
CA ILE A 136 34.23 5.38 -2.42
C ILE A 136 34.96 4.48 -3.42
N ASP A 137 34.83 4.76 -4.71
CA ASP A 137 35.51 3.99 -5.77
C ASP A 137 37.03 4.12 -5.65
N ARG A 138 37.54 5.33 -5.36
CA ARG A 138 38.97 5.58 -5.16
C ARG A 138 39.54 4.87 -3.92
N GLU A 139 38.75 4.74 -2.87
CA GLU A 139 39.15 4.08 -1.62
C GLU A 139 38.92 2.56 -1.65
N GLY A 140 38.31 2.03 -2.72
CA GLY A 140 38.16 0.59 -2.93
C GLY A 140 36.89 -0.02 -2.33
N GLY A 141 35.93 0.79 -1.88
CA GLY A 141 34.64 0.28 -1.39
C GLY A 141 33.98 1.16 -0.34
N LEU A 142 32.73 0.81 -0.01
CA LEU A 142 31.94 1.53 1.00
C LEU A 142 32.56 1.37 2.40
N ASP A 143 33.07 0.19 2.72
CA ASP A 143 33.59 -0.14 4.05
C ASP A 143 34.86 0.65 4.35
N GLU A 144 35.80 0.73 3.40
CA GLU A 144 37.01 1.56 3.53
C GLU A 144 36.66 3.04 3.68
N TYR A 145 35.63 3.51 2.96
CA TYR A 145 35.15 4.88 3.12
C TYR A 145 34.62 5.18 4.53
N LEU A 146 33.91 4.22 5.15
CA LEU A 146 33.35 4.38 6.49
C LEU A 146 34.40 4.22 7.60
N LEU A 147 35.38 3.32 7.42
CA LEU A 147 36.39 2.99 8.44
C LEU A 147 37.55 3.99 8.51
N LYS A 148 37.74 4.82 7.48
CA LYS A 148 38.83 5.79 7.45
C LYS A 148 38.79 6.74 8.66
N GLN A 149 39.88 6.74 9.42
CA GLN A 149 39.97 7.35 10.75
C GLN A 149 40.17 8.87 10.76
N SER A 150 40.48 9.51 9.62
CA SER A 150 40.74 10.96 9.59
C SER A 150 39.56 11.80 10.10
N ASP A 151 39.82 12.81 10.94
CA ASP A 151 38.81 13.76 11.46
C ASP A 151 37.92 14.37 10.37
N SER A 152 38.53 14.75 9.24
CA SER A 152 37.80 15.27 8.08
C SER A 152 36.77 14.27 7.57
N ARG A 153 37.08 12.96 7.57
CA ARG A 153 36.13 11.92 7.19
C ARG A 153 35.00 11.83 8.19
N ILE A 154 35.31 11.84 9.49
CA ILE A 154 34.29 11.77 10.54
C ILE A 154 33.27 12.89 10.35
N LYS A 155 33.72 14.14 10.14
CA LYS A 155 32.87 15.30 9.82
C LYS A 155 32.01 15.10 8.56
N GLU A 156 32.54 14.44 7.55
CA GLU A 156 31.90 14.22 6.24
C GLU A 156 30.81 13.13 6.26
N LEU A 157 30.88 12.15 7.17
CA LEU A 157 29.98 11.00 7.25
C LEU A 157 28.54 11.40 7.60
N GLY A 158 28.38 12.35 8.53
CA GLY A 158 27.10 12.71 9.11
C GLY A 158 26.48 11.59 9.98
N PRO A 159 25.29 11.81 10.57
CA PRO A 159 24.69 10.87 11.52
C PRO A 159 24.42 9.48 10.96
N LEU A 160 23.91 9.36 9.71
CA LEU A 160 23.68 8.06 9.08
C LEU A 160 24.99 7.33 8.77
N GLY A 161 26.00 8.05 8.27
CA GLY A 161 27.31 7.47 8.00
C GLY A 161 27.99 6.98 9.28
N TRP A 162 27.84 7.72 10.38
CA TRP A 162 28.28 7.32 11.71
C TRP A 162 27.60 6.04 12.20
N ALA A 163 26.28 5.95 12.06
CA ALA A 163 25.54 4.73 12.39
C ALA A 163 26.00 3.52 11.55
N LEU A 164 26.23 3.71 10.25
CA LEU A 164 26.76 2.64 9.38
C LEU A 164 28.17 2.21 9.81
N ARG A 165 29.05 3.18 10.09
CA ARG A 165 30.40 2.92 10.60
C ARG A 165 30.36 2.10 11.88
N TRP A 166 29.54 2.52 12.85
CA TRP A 166 29.36 1.78 14.09
C TRP A 166 28.87 0.35 13.84
N THR A 167 27.83 0.15 13.02
CA THR A 167 27.34 -1.20 12.70
C THR A 167 28.36 -2.10 12.01
N LEU A 168 29.30 -1.50 11.26
CA LEU A 168 30.38 -2.21 10.60
C LEU A 168 31.48 -2.61 11.60
N LEU A 169 31.82 -1.72 12.54
CA LEU A 169 32.79 -2.00 13.61
C LEU A 169 32.35 -3.11 14.55
N GLN A 170 31.04 -3.33 14.72
CA GLN A 170 30.51 -4.46 15.51
C GLN A 170 30.69 -5.83 14.84
N ARG A 171 31.19 -5.91 13.60
CA ARG A 171 31.31 -7.19 12.89
C ARG A 171 32.60 -7.91 13.28
N PRO A 172 32.56 -9.22 13.60
CA PRO A 172 33.74 -10.02 13.94
C PRO A 172 34.88 -9.91 12.92
N SER A 173 34.55 -9.93 11.62
CA SER A 173 35.54 -9.80 10.55
C SER A 173 36.29 -8.47 10.59
N ILE A 174 35.61 -7.39 11.00
CA ILE A 174 36.21 -6.06 11.09
C ILE A 174 36.98 -5.92 12.39
N ILE A 175 36.46 -6.42 13.51
CA ILE A 175 37.17 -6.46 14.79
C ILE A 175 38.52 -7.17 14.63
N ARG A 176 38.54 -8.39 14.06
CA ARG A 176 39.78 -9.14 13.80
C ARG A 176 40.77 -8.36 12.93
N ARG A 177 40.28 -7.68 11.89
CA ARG A 177 41.10 -6.82 11.04
C ARG A 177 41.72 -5.66 11.83
N MET A 178 40.92 -4.95 12.64
CA MET A 178 41.40 -3.81 13.44
C MET A 178 42.45 -4.26 14.47
N ARG A 179 42.27 -5.43 15.09
CA ARG A 179 43.25 -6.01 16.02
C ARG A 179 44.55 -6.39 15.32
N ALA A 180 44.46 -7.02 14.15
CA ALA A 180 45.65 -7.36 13.36
C ALA A 180 46.41 -6.10 12.90
N GLU A 181 45.70 -5.05 12.49
CA GLU A 181 46.28 -3.75 12.14
C GLU A 181 46.94 -3.09 13.38
N ALA A 182 46.28 -3.11 14.54
CA ALA A 182 46.82 -2.55 15.78
C ALA A 182 48.06 -3.32 16.29
N ALA A 183 48.03 -4.65 16.23
CA ALA A 183 49.17 -5.50 16.58
C ALA A 183 50.35 -5.27 15.62
N ALA A 184 50.09 -5.09 14.32
CA ALA A 184 51.12 -4.74 13.34
C ALA A 184 51.74 -3.36 13.58
N LEU A 185 50.99 -2.43 14.19
CA LEU A 185 51.48 -1.12 14.63
C LEU A 185 52.19 -1.15 16.00
N GLY A 186 52.24 -2.30 16.67
CA GLY A 186 52.92 -2.48 17.96
C GLY A 186 52.15 -1.98 19.17
N VAL A 187 50.82 -1.83 19.08
CA VAL A 187 49.96 -1.51 20.23
C VAL A 187 49.94 -2.71 21.19
N PRO A 188 50.09 -2.51 22.52
CA PRO A 188 50.06 -3.61 23.48
C PRO A 188 48.70 -4.33 23.47
N GLN A 189 48.73 -5.65 23.65
CA GLN A 189 47.54 -6.50 23.54
C GLN A 189 46.43 -6.09 24.51
N ASP A 190 46.79 -5.68 25.73
CA ASP A 190 45.83 -5.23 26.74
C ASP A 190 45.00 -4.01 26.27
N GLU A 191 45.62 -3.08 25.53
CA GLU A 191 44.93 -1.91 24.96
C GLU A 191 44.05 -2.31 23.76
N ILE A 192 44.51 -3.27 22.95
CA ILE A 192 43.74 -3.83 21.83
C ILE A 192 42.47 -4.51 22.35
N ASP A 193 42.60 -5.32 23.39
CA ASP A 193 41.50 -6.09 23.98
C ASP A 193 40.49 -5.17 24.68
N ALA A 194 40.97 -4.09 25.32
CA ALA A 194 40.12 -3.07 25.91
C ALA A 194 39.33 -2.25 24.87
N GLN A 195 39.96 -1.91 23.74
CA GLN A 195 39.33 -1.10 22.68
C GLN A 195 38.42 -1.91 21.75
N TRP A 196 38.83 -3.14 21.43
CA TRP A 196 38.13 -4.04 20.52
C TRP A 196 38.10 -5.46 21.10
N PRO A 197 37.17 -5.78 22.03
CA PRO A 197 37.11 -7.09 22.68
C PRO A 197 36.73 -8.18 21.68
N GLU A 198 37.13 -9.43 21.98
CA GLU A 198 36.82 -10.55 21.09
C GLU A 198 35.31 -10.78 21.10
N PRO A 199 34.71 -11.05 19.93
CA PRO A 199 33.32 -11.46 19.90
C PRO A 199 33.18 -12.75 20.72
N ALA A 200 32.19 -12.80 21.61
CA ALA A 200 31.96 -13.91 22.56
C ALA A 200 31.90 -15.32 21.92
N SER A 201 31.72 -15.40 20.60
CA SER A 201 31.80 -16.64 19.80
C SER A 201 33.14 -17.37 19.88
N GLU A 202 34.23 -16.73 20.32
CA GLU A 202 35.57 -17.34 20.41
C GLU A 202 35.94 -17.83 21.82
N ASN A 203 35.19 -17.44 22.85
CA ASN A 203 35.33 -18.01 24.20
C ASN A 203 34.56 -19.33 24.36
N MET A 204 33.99 -19.87 23.27
CA MET A 204 33.38 -21.19 23.28
C MET A 204 34.49 -22.24 23.31
N THR A 205 34.51 -23.04 24.37
CA THR A 205 35.25 -24.29 24.45
C THR A 205 34.95 -25.16 23.21
N PRO A 206 35.81 -26.11 22.81
CA PRO A 206 35.51 -27.02 21.70
C PRO A 206 34.13 -27.71 21.86
N GLU A 207 33.74 -28.01 23.09
CA GLU A 207 32.41 -28.57 23.44
C GLU A 207 31.27 -27.56 23.19
N GLU A 208 31.46 -26.29 23.49
CA GLU A 208 30.49 -25.23 23.19
C GLU A 208 30.45 -24.89 21.69
N PHE A 209 31.57 -25.04 20.96
CA PHE A 209 31.61 -24.88 19.50
C PHE A 209 30.91 -26.04 18.79
N GLU A 210 31.10 -27.28 19.24
CA GLU A 210 30.33 -28.44 18.77
C GLU A 210 28.85 -28.29 19.11
N ALA A 211 28.50 -27.83 20.32
CA ALA A 211 27.12 -27.50 20.68
C ALA A 211 26.56 -26.32 19.86
N PHE A 212 27.39 -25.37 19.42
CA PHE A 212 27.00 -24.27 18.54
C PHE A 212 26.82 -24.73 17.09
N ASP A 213 27.66 -25.64 16.59
CA ASP A 213 27.54 -26.24 15.26
C ASP A 213 26.35 -27.20 15.20
N GLU A 214 26.10 -27.99 16.25
CA GLU A 214 24.86 -28.76 16.43
C GLU A 214 23.65 -27.83 16.56
N ALA A 215 23.71 -26.77 17.36
CA ALA A 215 22.64 -25.77 17.45
C ALA A 215 22.47 -24.96 16.14
N ALA A 216 23.51 -24.80 15.33
CA ALA A 216 23.47 -24.14 14.02
C ALA A 216 22.93 -25.08 12.95
N LEU A 217 23.17 -26.39 13.07
CA LEU A 217 22.54 -27.45 12.27
C LEU A 217 21.07 -27.61 12.65
N ASP A 218 20.71 -27.61 13.94
CA ASP A 218 19.34 -27.53 14.45
C ASP A 218 18.67 -26.22 14.03
N ALA A 219 19.39 -25.09 14.04
CA ALA A 219 18.86 -23.82 13.52
C ALA A 219 18.74 -23.82 11.99
N LEU A 220 19.57 -24.56 11.26
CA LEU A 220 19.46 -24.81 9.82
C LEU A 220 18.27 -25.72 9.53
N GLU A 221 18.04 -26.73 10.37
CA GLU A 221 16.88 -27.62 10.35
C GLU A 221 15.60 -26.81 10.64
N TYR A 222 15.61 -25.94 11.66
CA TYR A 222 14.58 -24.95 11.97
C TYR A 222 14.40 -23.89 10.86
N LEU A 223 15.43 -23.60 10.06
CA LEU A 223 15.33 -22.75 8.87
C LEU A 223 14.80 -23.51 7.65
N THR A 224 14.98 -24.83 7.57
CA THR A 224 14.31 -25.70 6.60
C THR A 224 12.85 -25.92 6.96
N GLU A 225 12.52 -26.10 8.24
CA GLU A 225 11.17 -25.94 8.80
C GLU A 225 10.67 -24.52 8.58
N GLY A 226 11.53 -23.51 8.68
CA GLY A 226 11.22 -22.11 8.38
C GLY A 226 10.97 -21.85 6.90
N ARG A 227 11.47 -22.70 6.00
CA ARG A 227 11.18 -22.67 4.56
C ARG A 227 9.85 -23.36 4.28
N ALA A 228 9.61 -24.53 4.89
CA ALA A 228 8.31 -25.20 4.88
C ALA A 228 7.21 -24.31 5.48
N ALA A 229 7.42 -23.73 6.66
CA ALA A 229 6.52 -22.76 7.31
C ALA A 229 6.36 -21.45 6.52
N LYS A 230 7.37 -21.00 5.77
CA LYS A 230 7.22 -19.87 4.83
C LYS A 230 6.39 -20.27 3.61
N GLU A 231 6.55 -21.49 3.12
CA GLU A 231 5.77 -22.05 2.01
C GLU A 231 4.33 -22.29 2.44
N GLU A 232 4.09 -22.78 3.65
CA GLU A 232 2.78 -22.87 4.32
C GLU A 232 2.18 -21.50 4.56
N LEU A 233 2.95 -20.52 5.07
CA LEU A 233 2.47 -19.15 5.24
C LEU A 233 2.12 -18.50 3.90
N LYS A 234 2.88 -18.82 2.84
CA LYS A 234 2.58 -18.37 1.47
C LYS A 234 1.31 -19.06 0.96
N ALA A 235 1.15 -20.36 1.17
CA ALA A 235 -0.05 -21.11 0.83
C ALA A 235 -1.27 -20.55 1.59
N MET A 236 -1.16 -20.29 2.89
CA MET A 236 -2.18 -19.65 3.73
C MET A 236 -2.53 -18.23 3.24
N LYS A 237 -1.54 -17.44 2.81
CA LYS A 237 -1.78 -16.11 2.22
C LYS A 237 -2.51 -16.18 0.88
N GLU A 238 -2.13 -17.13 0.02
CA GLU A 238 -2.82 -17.35 -1.24
C GLU A 238 -4.23 -17.90 -1.02
N LEU A 239 -4.43 -18.85 -0.08
CA LEU A 239 -5.75 -19.34 0.34
C LEU A 239 -6.62 -18.21 0.90
N LYS A 240 -6.06 -17.33 1.73
CA LYS A 240 -6.78 -16.15 2.22
C LYS A 240 -7.16 -15.22 1.08
N LYS A 241 -6.32 -15.09 0.05
CA LYS A 241 -6.58 -14.29 -1.14
C LYS A 241 -7.63 -14.92 -2.04
N THR A 242 -7.63 -16.24 -2.23
CA THR A 242 -8.66 -16.97 -2.99
C THR A 242 -10.01 -16.91 -2.27
N LYS A 243 -10.06 -17.19 -0.96
CA LYS A 243 -11.28 -17.00 -0.15
C LYS A 243 -11.79 -15.57 -0.24
N MET A 244 -10.90 -14.57 -0.15
CA MET A 244 -11.30 -13.16 -0.32
C MET A 244 -11.83 -12.84 -1.71
N GLN A 245 -11.24 -13.39 -2.78
CA GLN A 245 -11.73 -13.25 -4.15
C GLN A 245 -13.12 -13.88 -4.30
N LEU A 246 -13.32 -15.08 -3.76
CA LEU A 246 -14.61 -15.78 -3.76
C LEU A 246 -15.68 -14.97 -3.03
N VAL A 247 -15.34 -14.40 -1.87
CA VAL A 247 -16.23 -13.46 -1.14
C VAL A 247 -16.61 -12.26 -2.01
N ILE A 248 -15.65 -11.65 -2.71
CA ILE A 248 -15.91 -10.49 -3.58
C ILE A 248 -16.80 -10.89 -4.76
N GLU A 249 -16.55 -12.03 -5.37
CA GLU A 249 -17.32 -12.56 -6.51
C GLU A 249 -18.75 -12.92 -6.10
N ALA A 250 -18.94 -13.68 -5.02
CA ALA A 250 -20.24 -14.02 -4.46
C ALA A 250 -21.06 -12.75 -4.13
N ARG A 251 -20.44 -11.74 -3.50
CA ARG A 251 -21.09 -10.44 -3.23
C ARG A 251 -21.52 -9.73 -4.50
N ARG A 252 -20.67 -9.71 -5.54
CA ARG A 252 -20.99 -9.08 -6.83
C ARG A 252 -22.08 -9.85 -7.56
N PHE A 253 -22.04 -11.17 -7.53
CA PHE A 253 -23.01 -12.05 -8.14
C PHE A 253 -24.39 -11.85 -7.51
N TYR A 254 -24.50 -12.00 -6.18
CA TYR A 254 -25.76 -11.80 -5.45
C TYR A 254 -26.38 -10.43 -5.77
N LYS A 255 -25.58 -9.35 -5.71
CA LYS A 255 -26.05 -8.00 -6.03
C LYS A 255 -26.51 -7.86 -7.48
N LYS A 256 -25.82 -8.47 -8.45
CA LYS A 256 -26.19 -8.42 -9.86
C LYS A 256 -27.52 -9.16 -10.11
N VAL A 257 -27.66 -10.36 -9.57
CA VAL A 257 -28.83 -11.22 -9.78
C VAL A 257 -30.07 -10.63 -9.11
N THR A 258 -29.98 -10.23 -7.84
CA THR A 258 -31.10 -9.62 -7.12
C THR A 258 -31.55 -8.29 -7.74
N ASN A 259 -30.61 -7.44 -8.19
CA ASN A 259 -30.96 -6.21 -8.91
C ASN A 259 -31.62 -6.50 -10.27
N ALA A 260 -31.19 -7.55 -10.98
CA ALA A 260 -31.83 -7.96 -12.22
C ALA A 260 -33.25 -8.48 -11.97
N GLY A 261 -33.45 -9.31 -10.93
CA GLY A 261 -34.78 -9.79 -10.52
C GLY A 261 -35.72 -8.64 -10.17
N LYS A 262 -35.26 -7.68 -9.34
CA LYS A 262 -36.01 -6.45 -9.04
C LYS A 262 -36.32 -5.62 -10.29
N GLN A 263 -35.43 -5.59 -11.28
CA GLN A 263 -35.69 -4.89 -12.54
C GLN A 263 -36.78 -5.57 -13.38
N TYR A 264 -36.90 -6.90 -13.35
CA TYR A 264 -37.99 -7.60 -14.05
C TYR A 264 -39.34 -7.32 -13.39
N VAL A 265 -39.38 -7.30 -12.06
CA VAL A 265 -40.58 -6.89 -11.29
C VAL A 265 -40.95 -5.44 -11.58
N ASN A 266 -40.00 -4.51 -11.49
CA ASN A 266 -40.23 -3.08 -11.77
C ASN A 266 -40.66 -2.81 -13.23
N ARG A 267 -40.41 -3.75 -14.14
CA ARG A 267 -40.83 -3.68 -15.56
C ARG A 267 -42.08 -4.51 -15.84
N GLU A 268 -42.72 -5.06 -14.82
CA GLU A 268 -43.95 -5.86 -14.89
C GLU A 268 -43.82 -7.12 -15.76
N PHE A 269 -42.60 -7.66 -15.93
CA PHE A 269 -42.42 -8.96 -16.61
C PHE A 269 -42.84 -10.14 -15.71
N VAL A 270 -42.82 -9.93 -14.40
CA VAL A 270 -42.97 -10.97 -13.38
C VAL A 270 -43.53 -10.33 -12.12
N ASP A 271 -44.32 -11.08 -11.34
CA ASP A 271 -44.93 -10.58 -10.10
C ASP A 271 -44.01 -10.69 -8.90
N THR A 272 -43.30 -11.82 -8.75
CA THR A 272 -42.44 -12.08 -7.59
C THR A 272 -40.97 -11.87 -7.90
N VAL A 273 -40.20 -11.48 -6.88
CA VAL A 273 -38.74 -11.31 -7.00
C VAL A 273 -38.06 -12.64 -7.30
N GLU A 274 -38.58 -13.75 -6.76
CA GLU A 274 -38.07 -15.11 -6.98
C GLU A 274 -38.13 -15.52 -8.46
N GLN A 275 -39.31 -15.40 -9.08
CA GLN A 275 -39.48 -15.64 -10.50
C GLN A 275 -38.59 -14.69 -11.33
N GLY A 276 -38.41 -13.45 -10.87
CA GLY A 276 -37.49 -12.48 -11.51
C GLY A 276 -36.03 -12.90 -11.43
N VAL A 277 -35.61 -13.51 -10.32
CA VAL A 277 -34.25 -14.07 -10.11
C VAL A 277 -34.04 -15.30 -11.00
N LYS A 278 -35.00 -16.23 -11.06
CA LYS A 278 -34.98 -17.38 -11.98
C LYS A 278 -34.84 -16.93 -13.44
N LEU A 279 -35.70 -16.02 -13.88
CA LEU A 279 -35.65 -15.45 -15.24
C LEU A 279 -34.33 -14.73 -15.54
N ALA A 280 -33.78 -14.01 -14.55
CA ALA A 280 -32.50 -13.34 -14.71
C ALA A 280 -31.36 -14.34 -14.96
N MET A 281 -31.38 -15.49 -14.28
CA MET A 281 -30.38 -16.53 -14.47
C MET A 281 -30.55 -17.28 -15.80
N LEU A 282 -31.78 -17.63 -16.19
CA LEU A 282 -32.06 -18.24 -17.49
C LEU A 282 -31.57 -17.35 -18.66
N ARG A 283 -31.81 -16.05 -18.55
CA ARG A 283 -31.37 -15.06 -19.56
C ARG A 283 -29.95 -14.54 -19.32
N HIS A 284 -29.12 -15.19 -18.49
CA HIS A 284 -27.81 -14.64 -18.10
C HIS A 284 -26.91 -14.36 -19.30
N ASP A 285 -26.77 -15.33 -20.22
CA ASP A 285 -25.85 -15.19 -21.36
C ASP A 285 -26.38 -14.18 -22.36
N GLN A 286 -27.68 -14.23 -22.68
CA GLN A 286 -28.33 -13.23 -23.53
C GLN A 286 -28.13 -11.81 -22.96
N ARG A 287 -28.29 -11.62 -21.63
CA ARG A 287 -28.04 -10.34 -20.96
C ARG A 287 -26.58 -9.92 -21.03
N SER A 288 -25.65 -10.87 -20.93
CA SER A 288 -24.20 -10.61 -21.01
C SER A 288 -23.81 -10.14 -22.41
N GLU A 289 -24.29 -10.81 -23.45
CA GLU A 289 -24.08 -10.43 -24.85
C GLU A 289 -24.72 -9.09 -25.19
N ASP A 290 -25.97 -8.88 -24.77
CA ASP A 290 -26.68 -7.61 -24.92
C ASP A 290 -25.93 -6.45 -24.25
N ALA A 291 -25.38 -6.69 -23.05
CA ALA A 291 -24.61 -5.69 -22.33
C ALA A 291 -23.30 -5.35 -23.06
N LYS A 292 -22.61 -6.35 -23.62
CA LYS A 292 -21.42 -6.14 -24.46
C LYS A 292 -21.76 -5.33 -25.71
N ARG A 293 -22.79 -5.72 -26.47
CA ARG A 293 -23.25 -5.00 -27.67
C ARG A 293 -23.62 -3.56 -27.37
N LYS A 294 -24.39 -3.32 -26.30
CA LYS A 294 -24.76 -1.96 -25.85
C LYS A 294 -23.55 -1.15 -25.43
N PHE A 295 -22.59 -1.78 -24.75
CA PHE A 295 -21.34 -1.13 -24.35
C PHE A 295 -20.48 -0.76 -25.56
N GLU A 296 -20.33 -1.64 -26.54
CA GLU A 296 -19.59 -1.37 -27.79
C GLU A 296 -20.23 -0.24 -28.58
N HIS A 297 -21.56 -0.26 -28.77
CA HIS A 297 -22.28 0.83 -29.43
C HIS A 297 -22.13 2.15 -28.66
N PHE A 298 -22.15 2.11 -27.33
CA PHE A 298 -21.94 3.29 -26.50
C PHE A 298 -20.50 3.80 -26.60
N LYS A 299 -19.51 2.91 -26.61
CA LYS A 299 -18.10 3.23 -26.80
C LYS A 299 -17.88 3.92 -28.14
N ALA A 300 -18.44 3.36 -29.23
CA ALA A 300 -18.37 3.96 -30.56
C ALA A 300 -18.94 5.38 -30.59
N ARG A 301 -20.12 5.60 -29.98
CA ARG A 301 -20.71 6.95 -29.83
C ARG A 301 -19.83 7.91 -29.03
N LEU A 302 -19.15 7.43 -27.99
CA LEU A 302 -18.23 8.27 -27.21
C LEU A 302 -16.97 8.63 -28.02
N GLU A 303 -16.42 7.67 -28.77
CA GLU A 303 -15.25 7.88 -29.62
C GLU A 303 -15.56 8.88 -30.74
N GLU A 304 -16.74 8.78 -31.36
CA GLU A 304 -17.24 9.76 -32.32
C GLU A 304 -17.37 11.16 -31.70
N LYS A 305 -18.01 11.27 -30.53
CA LYS A 305 -18.19 12.55 -29.83
C LYS A 305 -16.86 13.24 -29.46
N HIS A 306 -15.84 12.45 -29.13
CA HIS A 306 -14.53 12.96 -28.72
C HIS A 306 -13.49 13.00 -29.85
N GLY A 307 -13.80 12.43 -31.02
CA GLY A 307 -12.89 12.33 -32.16
C GLY A 307 -11.61 11.54 -31.86
N LYS A 308 -11.66 10.60 -30.91
CA LYS A 308 -10.50 9.83 -30.43
C LYS A 308 -10.91 8.41 -30.06
N THR A 309 -10.03 7.45 -30.30
CA THR A 309 -10.16 6.07 -29.81
C THR A 309 -9.64 5.96 -28.38
N PHE A 310 -10.35 5.22 -27.52
CA PHE A 310 -9.92 5.02 -26.14
C PHE A 310 -9.14 3.71 -26.02
N GLU A 311 -7.80 3.82 -25.97
CA GLU A 311 -6.90 2.69 -25.68
C GLU A 311 -6.66 2.52 -24.17
N ASN A 312 -6.66 3.62 -23.42
CA ASN A 312 -6.43 3.59 -21.98
C ASN A 312 -7.74 3.53 -21.17
N ASP A 313 -7.83 2.53 -20.30
CA ASP A 313 -8.97 2.27 -19.40
C ASP A 313 -9.34 3.47 -18.51
N LYS A 314 -8.34 4.26 -18.11
CA LYS A 314 -8.54 5.45 -17.26
C LYS A 314 -9.19 6.60 -18.03
N GLU A 315 -8.79 6.82 -19.28
CA GLU A 315 -9.32 7.88 -20.12
C GLU A 315 -10.77 7.60 -20.50
N LEU A 316 -11.08 6.33 -20.83
CA LEU A 316 -12.44 5.87 -21.07
C LEU A 316 -13.34 6.12 -19.85
N ARG A 317 -12.88 5.77 -18.64
CA ARG A 317 -13.66 6.03 -17.41
C ARG A 317 -13.94 7.52 -17.20
N HIS A 318 -12.96 8.39 -17.43
CA HIS A 318 -13.15 9.83 -17.28
C HIS A 318 -14.13 10.39 -18.33
N ALA A 319 -14.05 9.93 -19.58
CA ALA A 319 -14.99 10.30 -20.64
C ALA A 319 -16.42 9.85 -20.30
N ILE A 320 -16.60 8.63 -19.78
CA ILE A 320 -17.90 8.12 -19.32
C ILE A 320 -18.46 8.98 -18.19
N GLU A 321 -17.64 9.33 -17.20
CA GLU A 321 -18.07 10.16 -16.07
C GLU A 321 -18.51 11.56 -16.53
N LYS A 322 -17.73 12.17 -17.43
CA LYS A 322 -18.07 13.46 -18.06
C LYS A 322 -19.38 13.37 -18.85
N TYR A 323 -19.54 12.35 -19.69
CA TYR A 323 -20.78 12.11 -20.44
C TYR A 323 -22.00 11.98 -19.51
N ARG A 324 -21.89 11.25 -18.40
CA ARG A 324 -22.98 11.11 -17.42
C ARG A 324 -23.32 12.42 -16.71
N LYS A 325 -22.35 13.32 -16.53
CA LYS A 325 -22.58 14.65 -15.97
C LYS A 325 -23.28 15.56 -16.98
N ASP A 326 -22.80 15.58 -18.22
CA ASP A 326 -23.40 16.37 -19.30
C ASP A 326 -24.84 15.94 -19.59
N MET A 327 -25.09 14.62 -19.65
CA MET A 327 -26.43 14.06 -19.85
C MET A 327 -27.38 14.45 -18.72
N ARG A 328 -26.95 14.37 -17.45
CA ARG A 328 -27.82 14.78 -16.33
C ARG A 328 -28.20 16.26 -16.43
N ARG A 329 -27.24 17.12 -16.75
CA ARG A 329 -27.48 18.55 -16.97
C ARG A 329 -28.48 18.77 -18.13
N GLU A 330 -28.31 18.06 -19.24
CA GLU A 330 -29.21 18.16 -20.40
C GLU A 330 -30.64 17.70 -20.08
N VAL A 331 -30.80 16.62 -19.32
CA VAL A 331 -32.11 16.13 -18.87
C VAL A 331 -32.79 17.14 -17.94
N GLU A 332 -32.04 17.75 -17.02
CA GLU A 332 -32.55 18.78 -16.11
C GLU A 332 -32.95 20.07 -16.87
N GLU A 333 -32.10 20.55 -17.78
CA GLU A 333 -32.30 21.80 -18.51
C GLU A 333 -33.38 21.70 -19.62
N ASN A 334 -33.33 20.66 -20.45
CA ASN A 334 -34.14 20.58 -21.67
C ASN A 334 -35.38 19.70 -21.53
N HIS A 335 -35.40 18.78 -20.56
CA HIS A 335 -36.49 17.82 -20.37
C HIS A 335 -37.14 17.89 -18.99
N ALA A 336 -36.87 18.96 -18.23
CA ALA A 336 -37.41 19.19 -16.89
C ALA A 336 -37.22 18.00 -15.91
N GLY A 337 -36.14 17.22 -16.11
CA GLY A 337 -35.87 16.02 -15.32
C GLY A 337 -36.50 14.72 -15.85
N ASP A 338 -37.32 14.75 -16.90
CA ASP A 338 -37.92 13.53 -17.47
C ASP A 338 -36.94 12.78 -18.38
N TYR A 339 -36.40 11.68 -17.84
CA TYR A 339 -35.46 10.82 -18.54
C TYR A 339 -36.08 10.06 -19.74
N ARG A 340 -37.39 9.78 -19.73
CA ARG A 340 -38.04 9.06 -20.84
C ARG A 340 -38.12 9.94 -22.09
N ALA A 341 -38.49 11.20 -21.92
CA ALA A 341 -38.51 12.18 -23.02
C ALA A 341 -37.13 12.33 -23.66
N TYR A 342 -36.07 12.52 -22.86
CA TYR A 342 -34.69 12.56 -23.34
C TYR A 342 -34.25 11.29 -24.07
N ARG A 343 -34.62 10.12 -23.55
CA ARG A 343 -34.26 8.85 -24.19
C ARG A 343 -34.93 8.71 -25.56
N ASN A 344 -36.16 9.17 -25.70
CA ASN A 344 -36.90 9.12 -26.96
C ASN A 344 -36.31 10.08 -28.00
N THR A 345 -35.83 11.27 -27.60
CA THR A 345 -35.11 12.18 -28.51
C THR A 345 -33.76 11.60 -28.97
N MET A 346 -33.05 10.92 -28.07
CA MET A 346 -31.76 10.27 -28.38
C MET A 346 -31.87 8.97 -29.19
N ASN A 347 -33.04 8.31 -29.18
CA ASN A 347 -33.29 7.08 -29.93
C ASN A 347 -34.71 7.06 -30.51
N PRO A 348 -34.98 7.88 -31.55
CA PRO A 348 -36.31 7.97 -32.15
C PRO A 348 -36.75 6.64 -32.77
N ALA A 349 -35.83 5.89 -33.37
CA ALA A 349 -36.13 4.57 -33.95
C ALA A 349 -36.60 3.56 -32.88
N GLY A 350 -36.01 3.60 -31.68
CA GLY A 350 -36.44 2.76 -30.56
C GLY A 350 -37.80 3.15 -30.01
N ALA A 351 -38.10 4.46 -29.96
CA ALA A 351 -39.41 4.97 -29.56
C ALA A 351 -40.50 4.55 -30.56
N ALA A 352 -40.26 4.71 -31.86
CA ALA A 352 -41.18 4.28 -32.91
C ALA A 352 -41.47 2.77 -32.85
N LYS A 353 -40.45 1.93 -32.64
CA LYS A 353 -40.63 0.48 -32.44
C LYS A 353 -41.51 0.15 -31.23
N PHE A 354 -41.41 0.93 -30.16
CA PHE A 354 -42.25 0.74 -28.98
C PHE A 354 -43.70 1.17 -29.28
N GLU A 355 -43.92 2.30 -29.93
CA GLU A 355 -45.25 2.78 -30.34
C GLU A 355 -45.94 1.78 -31.28
N MET A 356 -45.22 1.24 -32.26
CA MET A 356 -45.74 0.17 -33.13
C MET A 356 -46.16 -1.07 -32.34
N ALA A 357 -45.34 -1.53 -31.39
CA ALA A 357 -45.68 -2.67 -30.55
C ALA A 357 -46.88 -2.42 -29.63
N VAL A 358 -47.05 -1.17 -29.16
CA VAL A 358 -48.22 -0.77 -28.38
C VAL A 358 -49.48 -0.75 -29.25
N ALA A 359 -49.37 -0.27 -30.49
CA ALA A 359 -50.47 -0.26 -31.45
C ALA A 359 -50.92 -1.69 -31.82
N GLU A 360 -49.97 -2.61 -32.03
CA GLU A 360 -50.24 -4.02 -32.33
C GLU A 360 -50.93 -4.74 -31.16
N ALA A 361 -50.50 -4.48 -29.92
CA ALA A 361 -51.13 -5.05 -28.73
C ALA A 361 -52.45 -4.34 -28.34
N GLY A 362 -52.80 -3.24 -29.00
CA GLY A 362 -53.97 -2.40 -28.74
C GLY A 362 -53.84 -1.44 -27.55
N SER A 363 -53.04 -1.77 -26.53
CA SER A 363 -52.71 -0.84 -25.44
C SER A 363 -51.38 -1.19 -24.77
N GLU A 364 -50.78 -0.23 -24.06
CA GLU A 364 -49.52 -0.47 -23.33
C GLU A 364 -49.69 -1.55 -22.25
N ALA A 365 -50.82 -1.55 -21.55
CA ALA A 365 -51.11 -2.53 -20.50
C ALA A 365 -51.20 -3.96 -21.06
N LEU A 366 -51.84 -4.13 -22.22
CA LEU A 366 -51.94 -5.43 -22.90
C LEU A 366 -50.56 -5.91 -23.41
N LEU A 367 -49.73 -5.01 -23.93
CA LEU A 367 -48.36 -5.33 -24.34
C LEU A 367 -47.53 -5.84 -23.14
N LYS A 368 -47.64 -5.18 -21.99
CA LYS A 368 -46.97 -5.61 -20.75
C LYS A 368 -47.50 -6.95 -20.27
N ALA A 369 -48.82 -7.16 -20.27
CA ALA A 369 -49.42 -8.44 -19.90
C ALA A 369 -48.97 -9.60 -20.81
N SER A 370 -48.88 -9.36 -22.13
CA SER A 370 -48.34 -10.34 -23.09
C SER A 370 -46.86 -10.65 -22.82
N ARG A 371 -46.02 -9.64 -22.57
CA ARG A 371 -44.61 -9.81 -22.18
C ARG A 371 -44.44 -10.55 -20.85
N LYS A 372 -45.36 -10.34 -19.91
CA LYS A 372 -45.41 -11.06 -18.64
C LYS A 372 -45.77 -12.52 -18.85
N ALA A 373 -46.79 -12.81 -19.66
CA ALA A 373 -47.19 -14.17 -20.00
C ALA A 373 -46.07 -14.94 -20.69
N THR A 374 -45.33 -14.31 -21.61
CA THR A 374 -44.18 -14.96 -22.27
C THR A 374 -43.02 -15.23 -21.30
N ALA A 375 -42.74 -14.32 -20.37
CA ALA A 375 -41.71 -14.53 -19.35
C ALA A 375 -42.06 -15.65 -18.36
N ILE A 376 -43.32 -15.73 -17.91
CA ILE A 376 -43.78 -16.82 -17.03
C ILE A 376 -43.73 -18.16 -17.77
N LYS A 377 -44.16 -18.17 -19.05
CA LYS A 377 -44.07 -19.35 -19.90
C LYS A 377 -42.63 -19.83 -20.06
N GLU A 378 -41.66 -18.93 -20.28
CA GLU A 378 -40.25 -19.27 -20.40
C GLU A 378 -39.67 -19.94 -19.14
N ILE A 379 -40.06 -19.46 -17.94
CA ILE A 379 -39.67 -20.10 -16.68
C ILE A 379 -40.23 -21.52 -16.62
N ALA A 380 -41.54 -21.67 -16.87
CA ALA A 380 -42.21 -22.96 -16.80
C ALA A 380 -41.73 -23.95 -17.88
N ASP A 381 -41.42 -23.47 -19.08
CA ASP A 381 -40.86 -24.27 -20.17
C ASP A 381 -39.43 -24.71 -19.83
N SER A 382 -38.64 -23.86 -19.16
CA SER A 382 -37.29 -24.23 -18.69
C SER A 382 -37.32 -25.29 -17.58
N GLU A 383 -38.27 -25.20 -16.65
CA GLU A 383 -38.46 -26.22 -15.62
C GLU A 383 -38.89 -27.56 -16.25
N ARG A 384 -39.83 -27.54 -17.21
CA ARG A 384 -40.22 -28.74 -17.98
C ARG A 384 -39.09 -29.32 -18.84
N ALA A 385 -38.19 -28.47 -19.35
CA ALA A 385 -37.05 -28.89 -20.17
C ALA A 385 -36.01 -29.73 -19.41
N LEU A 386 -35.99 -29.66 -18.07
CA LEU A 386 -35.17 -30.55 -17.24
C LEU A 386 -35.68 -31.99 -17.22
N GLU A 387 -37.01 -32.15 -17.30
CA GLU A 387 -37.68 -33.45 -17.27
C GLU A 387 -37.75 -34.10 -18.67
N SER A 388 -37.73 -33.31 -19.74
CA SER A 388 -37.91 -33.83 -21.10
C SER A 388 -36.65 -34.50 -21.65
N GLU A 389 -36.79 -35.70 -22.20
CA GLU A 389 -35.69 -36.42 -22.87
C GLU A 389 -35.28 -35.85 -24.24
N ASP A 390 -36.03 -34.88 -24.78
CA ASP A 390 -35.78 -34.30 -26.11
C ASP A 390 -34.79 -33.12 -26.11
N THR A 391 -34.44 -32.55 -24.95
CA THR A 391 -33.56 -31.37 -24.86
C THR A 391 -32.09 -31.76 -24.90
N SER A 392 -31.23 -30.92 -25.51
CA SER A 392 -29.78 -31.21 -25.59
C SER A 392 -29.17 -31.35 -24.18
N PRO A 393 -28.28 -32.33 -23.92
CA PRO A 393 -27.64 -32.49 -22.60
C PRO A 393 -26.94 -31.22 -22.10
N GLU A 394 -26.30 -30.46 -23.01
CA GLU A 394 -25.63 -29.20 -22.68
C GLU A 394 -26.64 -28.12 -22.26
N GLU A 395 -27.79 -28.07 -22.92
CA GLU A 395 -28.87 -27.13 -22.60
C GLU A 395 -29.51 -27.48 -21.26
N ARG A 396 -29.71 -28.77 -20.96
CA ARG A 396 -30.20 -29.23 -19.65
C ARG A 396 -29.27 -28.81 -18.52
N LEU A 397 -27.97 -29.12 -18.64
CA LEU A 397 -26.97 -28.73 -17.64
C LEU A 397 -26.91 -27.20 -17.43
N ARG A 398 -27.07 -26.44 -18.52
CA ARG A 398 -27.13 -24.99 -18.46
C ARG A 398 -28.37 -24.49 -17.70
N ILE A 399 -29.54 -25.04 -18.00
CA ILE A 399 -30.80 -24.68 -17.33
C ILE A 399 -30.75 -25.10 -15.86
N GLU A 400 -30.31 -26.31 -15.57
CA GLU A 400 -30.15 -26.87 -14.23
C GLU A 400 -29.24 -25.98 -13.38
N SER A 401 -28.02 -25.72 -13.86
CA SER A 401 -27.07 -24.86 -13.16
C SER A 401 -27.55 -23.41 -13.00
N ALA A 402 -28.40 -22.90 -13.89
CA ALA A 402 -29.01 -21.59 -13.78
C ALA A 402 -30.10 -21.55 -12.70
N LEU A 403 -30.97 -22.56 -12.67
CA LEU A 403 -32.06 -22.69 -11.70
C LEU A 403 -31.53 -23.00 -10.29
N GLU A 404 -30.53 -23.87 -10.15
CA GLU A 404 -29.86 -24.13 -8.87
C GLU A 404 -29.25 -22.86 -8.29
N LYS A 405 -28.50 -22.09 -9.11
CA LYS A 405 -27.90 -20.83 -8.67
C LYS A 405 -28.96 -19.78 -8.33
N ALA A 406 -30.09 -19.77 -9.05
CA ALA A 406 -31.22 -18.91 -8.72
C ALA A 406 -31.81 -19.31 -7.36
N GLN A 407 -32.00 -20.61 -7.12
CA GLN A 407 -32.52 -21.15 -5.88
C GLN A 407 -31.60 -20.81 -4.69
N GLN A 408 -30.28 -20.96 -4.84
CA GLN A 408 -29.31 -20.56 -3.82
C GLN A 408 -29.40 -19.08 -3.45
N VAL A 409 -29.64 -18.20 -4.44
CA VAL A 409 -29.83 -16.77 -4.18
C VAL A 409 -31.15 -16.49 -3.46
N ILE A 410 -32.20 -17.26 -3.76
CA ILE A 410 -33.51 -17.17 -3.11
C ILE A 410 -33.39 -17.64 -1.65
N ASP A 411 -32.86 -18.84 -1.43
CA ASP A 411 -32.71 -19.47 -0.11
C ASP A 411 -31.81 -18.67 0.82
N ALA A 412 -30.82 -17.96 0.28
CA ALA A 412 -29.93 -17.15 1.09
C ALA A 412 -30.62 -15.95 1.76
N GLU A 413 -31.67 -15.38 1.15
CA GLU A 413 -32.40 -14.14 1.51
C GLU A 413 -31.56 -12.84 1.65
N ASN A 414 -30.33 -12.97 2.14
CA ASN A 414 -29.36 -11.92 2.40
C ASN A 414 -28.01 -12.26 1.75
N ARG A 415 -27.31 -11.22 1.33
CA ARG A 415 -25.98 -11.28 0.75
C ARG A 415 -24.95 -11.94 1.67
N ALA A 416 -25.07 -11.76 2.99
CA ALA A 416 -24.11 -12.34 3.95
C ALA A 416 -24.21 -13.88 3.96
N VAL A 417 -25.43 -14.39 4.08
CA VAL A 417 -25.75 -15.83 4.06
C VAL A 417 -25.31 -16.46 2.73
N TYR A 418 -25.58 -15.81 1.60
CA TYR A 418 -25.14 -16.31 0.29
C TYR A 418 -23.61 -16.46 0.19
N VAL A 419 -22.86 -15.53 0.79
CA VAL A 419 -21.39 -15.58 0.82
C VAL A 419 -20.90 -16.72 1.70
N GLU A 420 -21.53 -16.94 2.85
CA GLU A 420 -21.21 -18.05 3.75
C GLU A 420 -21.50 -19.40 3.10
N GLN A 421 -22.67 -19.55 2.47
CA GLN A 421 -23.01 -20.76 1.69
C GLN A 421 -22.03 -21.00 0.53
N SER A 422 -21.65 -19.94 -0.19
CA SER A 422 -20.68 -20.05 -1.29
C SER A 422 -19.29 -20.45 -0.80
N LEU A 423 -18.86 -19.94 0.37
CA LEU A 423 -17.61 -20.33 1.01
C LEU A 423 -17.66 -21.78 1.50
N ALA A 424 -18.76 -22.17 2.17
CA ALA A 424 -18.94 -23.53 2.68
C ALA A 424 -18.93 -24.57 1.55
N ARG A 425 -19.63 -24.29 0.45
CA ARG A 425 -19.60 -25.15 -0.75
C ARG A 425 -18.19 -25.27 -1.33
N TRP A 426 -17.49 -24.15 -1.46
CA TRP A 426 -16.09 -24.17 -1.91
C TRP A 426 -15.19 -24.93 -0.93
N GLU A 427 -15.37 -24.80 0.38
CA GLU A 427 -14.61 -25.54 1.37
C GLU A 427 -14.87 -27.05 1.28
N GLN A 428 -16.13 -27.46 1.10
CA GLN A 428 -16.52 -28.86 0.91
C GLN A 428 -15.92 -29.44 -0.37
N ASP A 429 -16.03 -28.73 -1.50
CA ASP A 429 -15.46 -29.15 -2.80
C ASP A 429 -13.92 -29.28 -2.75
N ASN A 430 -13.25 -28.51 -1.88
CA ASN A 430 -11.80 -28.53 -1.71
C ASN A 430 -11.33 -29.39 -0.52
N GLN A 431 -12.25 -29.99 0.23
CA GLN A 431 -11.92 -30.86 1.36
C GLN A 431 -11.30 -32.18 0.89
N GLU A 432 -11.69 -32.68 -0.28
CA GLU A 432 -11.14 -33.90 -0.89
C GLU A 432 -9.78 -33.68 -1.58
N ASN A 433 -9.45 -32.43 -1.93
CA ASN A 433 -8.26 -32.06 -2.72
C ASN A 433 -7.24 -31.25 -1.91
N TRP A 434 -7.31 -31.33 -0.57
CA TRP A 434 -6.44 -30.60 0.33
C TRP A 434 -5.01 -31.19 0.31
N PRO A 435 -3.95 -30.35 0.22
CA PRO A 435 -2.59 -30.86 0.19
C PRO A 435 -2.25 -31.48 1.56
N LEU A 436 -1.81 -32.75 1.53
CA LEU A 436 -1.01 -33.47 2.53
C LEU A 436 -0.77 -32.72 3.86
N GLY A 437 -1.36 -33.26 4.94
CA GLY A 437 -0.85 -33.13 6.31
C GLY A 437 -1.26 -31.87 7.07
N TYR A 438 -2.40 -31.91 7.78
CA TYR A 438 -2.56 -31.12 8.99
C TYR A 438 -3.10 -32.03 10.10
N VAL A 439 -2.22 -32.37 11.04
CA VAL A 439 -2.59 -32.96 12.33
C VAL A 439 -3.33 -31.88 13.13
N SER A 440 -4.46 -32.25 13.73
CA SER A 440 -5.30 -31.37 14.53
C SER A 440 -4.55 -30.78 15.72
N LYS A 441 -4.72 -29.47 15.91
CA LYS A 441 -4.19 -28.68 17.02
C LYS A 441 -5.08 -28.80 18.25
N GLU A 442 -5.14 -29.99 18.82
CA GLU A 442 -5.70 -30.26 20.16
C GLU A 442 -4.77 -31.25 20.86
N GLU A 443 -3.64 -30.76 21.39
CA GLU A 443 -2.91 -31.30 22.53
C GLU A 443 -1.59 -30.52 22.73
N GLY A 444 -1.38 -30.02 23.95
CA GLY A 444 -0.06 -29.65 24.48
C GLY A 444 0.55 -28.33 23.99
N LEU A 445 0.32 -27.25 24.74
CA LEU A 445 1.33 -26.25 25.15
C LEU A 445 0.64 -25.16 25.98
N GLY A 446 0.17 -25.59 27.16
CA GLY A 446 0.05 -24.68 28.29
C GLY A 446 1.43 -24.49 28.92
N GLU A 447 1.67 -23.29 29.44
CA GLU A 447 2.71 -22.97 30.43
C GLU A 447 4.17 -23.04 29.95
N ALA A 448 4.63 -22.02 29.22
CA ALA A 448 6.03 -21.55 29.23
C ALA A 448 6.19 -20.27 28.39
N TYR A 449 5.65 -19.14 28.84
CA TYR A 449 5.95 -17.82 28.25
C TYR A 449 5.99 -16.73 29.32
N GLU A 450 6.68 -16.99 30.43
CA GLU A 450 7.14 -15.96 31.37
C GLU A 450 8.49 -16.39 31.94
N GLU A 451 9.56 -16.29 31.16
CA GLU A 451 10.95 -16.19 31.63
C GLU A 451 11.88 -16.23 30.42
N THR A 452 12.30 -15.07 29.92
CA THR A 452 13.60 -14.81 29.28
C THR A 452 13.58 -13.41 28.68
N VAL A 453 13.55 -12.38 29.53
CA VAL A 453 14.01 -11.03 29.14
C VAL A 453 14.74 -10.44 30.34
N GLN A 454 15.91 -10.98 30.64
CA GLN A 454 17.01 -10.26 31.30
C GLN A 454 18.33 -10.90 30.85
N VAL A 455 19.41 -10.14 30.99
CA VAL A 455 20.82 -10.42 30.67
C VAL A 455 21.30 -9.81 29.34
N GLY A 456 22.21 -8.85 29.47
CA GLY A 456 22.98 -8.26 28.37
C GLY A 456 23.45 -6.84 28.68
N ASP A 457 24.43 -6.71 29.58
CA ASP A 457 24.99 -5.47 30.13
C ASP A 457 25.39 -4.43 29.06
N ALA A 458 24.67 -3.31 29.04
CA ALA A 458 24.95 -2.13 28.21
C ALA A 458 25.95 -1.14 28.86
N GLN A 459 26.49 -1.46 30.04
CA GLN A 459 27.17 -0.47 30.89
C GLN A 459 28.67 -0.30 30.61
N GLY A 460 29.36 -1.28 30.02
CA GLY A 460 30.81 -1.19 29.76
C GLY A 460 31.20 -0.23 28.63
N TRP A 461 30.33 -0.04 27.63
CA TRP A 461 30.66 0.67 26.39
C TRP A 461 30.26 2.15 26.38
N ALA A 462 29.40 2.58 27.31
CA ALA A 462 29.04 3.99 27.49
C ALA A 462 30.26 4.86 27.88
N ALA A 463 31.26 4.26 28.56
CA ALA A 463 32.48 4.93 28.99
C ALA A 463 33.45 5.26 27.83
N LEU A 464 33.42 4.48 26.74
CA LEU A 464 34.31 4.67 25.58
C LEU A 464 33.85 5.86 24.71
N ALA A 465 32.54 6.01 24.53
CA ALA A 465 31.94 7.12 23.78
C ALA A 465 32.16 8.48 24.48
N GLN A 466 32.23 8.50 25.81
CA GLN A 466 32.57 9.71 26.57
C GLN A 466 34.04 10.13 26.38
N LYS A 467 34.99 9.17 26.31
CA LYS A 467 36.42 9.48 26.08
C LYS A 467 36.68 10.11 24.71
N GLU A 468 36.04 9.63 23.64
CA GLU A 468 36.19 10.24 22.30
C GLU A 468 35.51 11.62 22.17
N SER A 469 34.44 11.87 22.93
CA SER A 469 33.75 13.18 22.93
C SER A 469 34.56 14.30 23.60
N MET A 470 35.53 13.95 24.46
CA MET A 470 36.30 14.89 25.28
C MET A 470 37.64 15.30 24.68
N GLY A 471 37.96 14.88 23.44
CA GLY A 471 39.13 15.40 22.70
C GLY A 471 40.49 15.07 23.31
N GLU A 472 40.57 14.14 24.27
CA GLU A 472 41.84 13.59 24.73
C GLU A 472 42.15 12.34 23.90
N GLN A 473 42.87 12.53 22.79
CA GLN A 473 43.69 11.47 22.23
C GLN A 473 45.14 11.64 22.72
N PRO A 474 45.87 10.56 23.03
CA PRO A 474 47.31 10.64 23.18
C PRO A 474 47.90 11.19 21.88
N ARG A 475 48.80 12.17 22.01
CA ARG A 475 49.52 12.75 20.87
C ARG A 475 50.32 11.63 20.19
N ILE A 476 49.94 11.34 18.94
CA ILE A 476 50.74 10.61 17.94
C ILE A 476 51.95 11.46 17.54
#